data_AF-A0A7X7K9T8-F1
#
_entry.id   AF-A0A7X7K9T8-F1
#
_cell.length_a   1.000
_cell.length_b   1.000
_cell.length_c   1.000
_cell.angle_alpha   90.00
_cell.angle_beta   90.00
_cell.angle_gamma   90.00
#
_symmetry.space_group_name_H-M   'P 1'
#
loop_
_entity.id
_entity.type
_entity.pdbx_description
1 polymer ?
#
loop_
_entity_poly.entity_id
_entity_poly.type
_entity_poly.pdbx_seq_one_letter_code
_entity_poly.pdbx_strand_id
1 'polypeptide(L)'
;MSEPTDPTTPLPQQPAPAEPVRPSAPPQPVQPAAPGTPAQPVQPVQPVVPVEPVRPEREGTVEAAGRINFPRYLGGALAAVLVSALVAWVLHFVLTDLAGLGVMSPPDIFGVSDDSDGGQRNAYALDTVLVTLLAAIVLGLLALGAPRPRLFFGWLMVLLVILAVAVPFTRSGDIADAIATAVLHLVVLAAIWSLLAGVAGRAIRAVEP
;
A
#
# COMPACT_ATOMS: atom_id res chain seq x y z
N MET A 1 -35.52 2.70 49.27
CA MET A 1 -34.15 2.45 48.78
C MET A 1 -33.53 1.44 49.72
N SER A 2 -33.19 0.26 49.18
CA SER A 2 -32.32 -0.78 49.75
C SER A 2 -32.82 -1.62 50.93
N GLU A 3 -32.89 -2.92 50.64
CA GLU A 3 -33.15 -4.11 51.46
C GLU A 3 -32.08 -4.33 52.55
N PRO A 4 -32.40 -4.92 53.72
CA PRO A 4 -31.45 -5.14 54.80
C PRO A 4 -30.71 -6.48 54.62
N THR A 5 -29.38 -6.44 54.51
CA THR A 5 -28.53 -7.64 54.61
C THR A 5 -28.09 -7.88 56.05
N ASP A 6 -28.54 -9.02 56.55
CA ASP A 6 -28.18 -9.69 57.79
C ASP A 6 -26.70 -10.13 57.81
N PRO A 7 -25.96 -9.95 58.92
CA PRO A 7 -24.79 -10.76 59.21
C PRO A 7 -24.99 -11.49 60.55
N THR A 8 -25.91 -12.45 60.61
CA THR A 8 -26.01 -13.38 61.72
C THR A 8 -25.09 -14.56 61.47
N THR A 9 -24.01 -14.65 62.26
CA THR A 9 -23.77 -15.76 63.22
C THR A 9 -22.27 -15.88 63.50
N PRO A 10 -21.80 -15.69 64.76
CA PRO A 10 -20.44 -16.01 65.15
C PRO A 10 -20.26 -17.53 65.22
N LEU A 11 -19.25 -18.07 64.53
CA LEU A 11 -18.92 -19.48 64.61
C LEU A 11 -18.19 -19.80 65.94
N PRO A 12 -18.45 -20.98 66.54
CA PRO A 12 -18.03 -21.36 67.89
C PRO A 12 -16.50 -21.54 68.05
N GLN A 13 -16.05 -21.33 69.29
CA GLN A 13 -14.66 -21.36 69.71
C GLN A 13 -14.00 -22.75 69.58
N GLN A 14 -12.68 -22.72 69.35
CA GLN A 14 -11.81 -23.84 69.01
C GLN A 14 -11.72 -24.91 70.13
N PRO A 15 -11.96 -26.21 69.83
CA PRO A 15 -11.65 -27.30 70.75
C PRO A 15 -10.13 -27.43 70.98
N ALA A 16 -9.74 -27.88 72.17
CA ALA A 16 -8.34 -28.10 72.58
C ALA A 16 -7.60 -29.15 71.70
N PRO A 17 -6.25 -29.16 71.69
CA PRO A 17 -5.46 -29.95 70.74
C PRO A 17 -5.64 -31.47 70.93
N ALA A 18 -5.87 -32.19 69.82
CA ALA A 18 -5.83 -33.65 69.81
C ALA A 18 -4.37 -34.14 69.89
N GLU A 19 -4.11 -35.16 70.72
CA GLU A 19 -2.79 -35.78 70.87
C GLU A 19 -2.27 -36.38 69.55
N PRO A 20 -0.94 -36.38 69.30
CA PRO A 20 -0.38 -36.95 68.08
C PRO A 20 -0.67 -38.45 67.94
N VAL A 21 -1.40 -38.81 66.89
CA VAL A 21 -1.67 -40.20 66.53
C VAL A 21 -0.35 -40.85 66.07
N ARG A 22 0.10 -41.92 66.74
CA ARG A 22 1.26 -42.70 66.27
C ARG A 22 0.94 -43.35 64.93
N PRO A 23 1.81 -43.24 63.91
CA PRO A 23 1.62 -43.94 62.64
C PRO A 23 1.55 -45.46 62.85
N SER A 24 0.51 -46.09 62.30
CA SER A 24 0.42 -47.54 62.16
C SER A 24 1.53 -48.06 61.25
N ALA A 25 2.08 -49.24 61.57
CA ALA A 25 3.15 -49.85 60.79
C ALA A 25 2.76 -50.05 59.32
N PRO A 26 3.69 -49.90 58.35
CA PRO A 26 3.39 -50.06 56.94
C PRO A 26 2.91 -51.49 56.61
N PRO A 27 1.98 -51.65 55.65
CA PRO A 27 1.65 -52.97 55.12
C PRO A 27 2.90 -53.57 54.44
N GLN A 28 3.06 -54.89 54.57
CA GLN A 28 4.22 -55.57 53.98
C GLN A 28 4.19 -55.54 52.44
N PRO A 29 5.36 -55.56 51.78
CA PRO A 29 5.42 -55.48 50.32
C PRO A 29 4.74 -56.68 49.65
N VAL A 30 3.82 -56.39 48.74
CA VAL A 30 3.27 -57.40 47.81
C VAL A 30 4.34 -57.77 46.79
N GLN A 31 4.57 -59.07 46.59
CA GLN A 31 5.53 -59.56 45.61
C GLN A 31 5.06 -59.24 44.18
N PRO A 32 5.95 -58.77 43.27
CA PRO A 32 5.56 -58.47 41.90
C PRO A 32 5.07 -59.71 41.15
N ALA A 33 3.96 -59.57 40.43
CA ALA A 33 3.51 -60.58 39.49
C ALA A 33 4.58 -60.78 38.38
N ALA A 34 4.78 -62.03 37.96
CA ALA A 34 5.77 -62.37 36.94
C ALA A 34 5.50 -61.62 35.62
N PRO A 35 6.54 -61.18 34.88
CA PRO A 35 6.35 -60.45 33.63
C PRO A 35 5.66 -61.32 32.58
N GLY A 36 4.63 -60.76 31.92
CA GLY A 36 4.05 -61.34 30.72
C GLY A 36 5.07 -61.36 29.56
N THR A 37 4.89 -62.27 28.62
CA THR A 37 5.78 -62.45 27.46
C THR A 37 5.78 -61.18 26.58
N PRO A 38 6.94 -60.67 26.13
CA PRO A 38 6.99 -59.48 25.27
C PRO A 38 6.32 -59.71 23.92
N ALA A 39 5.48 -58.76 23.49
CA ALA A 39 5.00 -58.70 22.11
C ALA A 39 6.20 -58.39 21.17
N GLN A 40 6.26 -59.06 20.02
CA GLN A 40 7.35 -58.89 19.08
C GLN A 40 7.36 -57.47 18.45
N PRO A 41 8.55 -56.92 18.10
CA PRO A 41 8.65 -55.58 17.53
C PRO A 41 7.95 -55.48 16.18
N VAL A 42 7.05 -54.52 16.04
CA VAL A 42 6.54 -54.09 14.72
C VAL A 42 7.67 -53.40 13.95
N GLN A 43 7.94 -53.85 12.73
CA GLN A 43 8.99 -53.28 11.89
C GLN A 43 8.68 -51.82 11.51
N PRO A 44 9.66 -50.91 11.48
CA PRO A 44 9.45 -49.52 11.10
C PRO A 44 8.96 -49.41 9.65
N VAL A 45 7.89 -48.65 9.44
CA VAL A 45 7.47 -48.22 8.10
C VAL A 45 8.57 -47.32 7.54
N GLN A 46 9.13 -47.68 6.38
CA GLN A 46 10.20 -46.90 5.76
C GLN A 46 9.72 -45.48 5.42
N PRO A 47 10.56 -44.44 5.64
CA PRO A 47 10.19 -43.06 5.32
C PRO A 47 9.86 -42.92 3.83
N VAL A 48 8.72 -42.28 3.54
CA VAL A 48 8.37 -41.84 2.18
C VAL A 48 9.46 -40.87 1.72
N VAL A 49 10.17 -41.21 0.64
CA VAL A 49 11.16 -40.32 0.02
C VAL A 49 10.46 -39.03 -0.39
N PRO A 50 10.95 -37.84 0.02
CA PRO A 50 10.37 -36.59 -0.41
C PRO A 50 10.36 -36.48 -1.94
N VAL A 51 9.19 -36.22 -2.53
CA VAL A 51 9.08 -35.89 -3.96
C VAL A 51 9.85 -34.60 -4.18
N GLU A 52 10.92 -34.65 -4.97
CA GLU A 52 11.69 -33.47 -5.33
C GLU A 52 10.75 -32.46 -6.01
N PRO A 53 10.68 -31.20 -5.55
CA PRO A 53 9.89 -30.18 -6.23
C PRO A 53 10.34 -30.07 -7.68
N VAL A 54 9.40 -30.11 -8.62
CA VAL A 54 9.68 -29.85 -10.04
C VAL A 54 10.35 -28.47 -10.14
N ARG A 55 11.66 -28.46 -10.41
CA ARG A 55 12.39 -27.22 -10.65
C ARG A 55 11.88 -26.64 -11.97
N PRO A 56 11.32 -25.42 -12.01
CA PRO A 56 11.15 -24.76 -13.28
C PRO A 56 12.56 -24.54 -13.85
N GLU A 57 12.79 -25.00 -15.07
CA GLU A 57 13.97 -24.62 -15.86
C GLU A 57 13.95 -23.09 -16.00
N ARG A 58 14.66 -22.38 -15.13
CA ARG A 58 15.05 -20.99 -15.35
C ARG A 58 16.54 -20.86 -15.18
N GLU A 59 17.20 -21.11 -16.30
CA GLU A 59 18.44 -20.46 -16.66
C GLU A 59 18.22 -18.94 -16.55
N GLY A 60 18.77 -18.34 -15.49
CA GLY A 60 18.60 -16.94 -15.15
C GLY A 60 19.54 -16.64 -14.00
N THR A 61 20.64 -16.00 -14.34
CA THR A 61 21.78 -15.67 -13.49
C THR A 61 21.40 -15.09 -12.12
N VAL A 62 22.22 -15.40 -11.13
CA VAL A 62 22.17 -15.03 -9.70
C VAL A 62 22.43 -13.52 -9.49
N GLU A 63 21.77 -12.64 -10.25
CA GLU A 63 21.86 -11.17 -10.14
C GLU A 63 20.53 -10.51 -9.71
N ALA A 64 19.56 -11.27 -9.22
CA ALA A 64 18.21 -10.78 -8.89
C ALA A 64 18.06 -10.18 -7.49
N ALA A 65 19.05 -9.44 -7.01
CA ALA A 65 18.95 -8.63 -5.80
C ALA A 65 19.00 -7.14 -6.16
N GLY A 66 17.84 -6.48 -6.24
CA GLY A 66 17.74 -5.02 -6.17
C GLY A 66 17.91 -4.23 -7.48
N ARG A 67 17.49 -4.75 -8.64
CA ARG A 67 17.55 -3.99 -9.90
C ARG A 67 16.12 -3.65 -10.34
N ILE A 68 15.77 -2.36 -10.30
CA ILE A 68 14.52 -1.85 -10.90
C ILE A 68 14.46 -2.38 -12.32
N ASN A 69 13.32 -2.95 -12.72
CA ASN A 69 13.08 -3.32 -14.11
C ASN A 69 12.88 -2.06 -14.94
N PHE A 70 13.98 -1.37 -15.26
CA PHE A 70 14.02 -0.13 -16.02
C PHE A 70 13.17 -0.18 -17.30
N PRO A 71 13.22 -1.21 -18.16
CA PRO A 71 12.37 -1.25 -19.35
C PRO A 71 10.87 -1.27 -19.01
N ARG A 72 10.47 -1.95 -17.93
CA ARG A 72 9.07 -2.01 -17.49
C ARG A 72 8.62 -0.69 -16.86
N TYR A 73 9.52 -0.04 -16.14
CA TYR A 73 9.28 1.29 -15.59
C TYR A 73 9.08 2.32 -16.70
N LEU A 74 9.98 2.34 -17.69
CA LEU A 74 9.94 3.26 -18.82
C LEU A 74 8.66 3.08 -19.65
N GLY A 75 8.28 1.83 -19.95
CA GLY A 75 7.04 1.56 -20.67
C GLY A 75 5.79 2.06 -19.92
N GLY A 76 5.76 1.89 -18.59
CA GLY A 76 4.70 2.43 -17.75
C GLY A 76 4.68 3.95 -17.70
N ALA A 77 5.85 4.59 -17.58
CA ALA A 77 5.98 6.04 -17.54
C ALA A 77 5.55 6.70 -18.86
N LEU A 78 5.96 6.15 -20.01
CA LEU A 78 5.54 6.65 -21.33
C LEU A 78 4.03 6.52 -21.53
N ALA A 79 3.44 5.39 -21.13
CA ALA A 79 2.00 5.22 -21.14
C ALA A 79 1.30 6.25 -20.24
N ALA A 80 1.85 6.52 -19.04
CA ALA A 80 1.31 7.54 -18.14
C ALA A 80 1.35 8.94 -18.76
N VAL A 81 2.44 9.32 -19.43
CA VAL A 81 2.58 10.60 -20.16
C VAL A 81 1.54 10.73 -21.27
N LEU A 82 1.35 9.69 -22.08
CA LEU A 82 0.36 9.71 -23.15
C LEU A 82 -1.06 9.83 -22.60
N VAL A 83 -1.40 9.04 -21.59
CA VAL A 83 -2.74 9.04 -20.99
C VAL A 83 -3.02 10.35 -20.27
N SER A 84 -2.07 10.90 -19.51
CA SER A 84 -2.28 12.18 -18.82
C SER A 84 -2.47 13.34 -19.80
N ALA A 85 -1.70 13.37 -20.89
CA ALA A 85 -1.89 14.35 -21.97
C ALA A 85 -3.30 14.27 -22.57
N LEU A 86 -3.78 13.05 -22.84
CA LEU A 86 -5.14 12.85 -23.35
C LEU A 86 -6.20 13.26 -22.32
N VAL A 87 -6.02 12.95 -21.05
CA VAL A 87 -6.92 13.37 -19.97
C VAL A 87 -7.02 14.89 -19.89
N ALA A 88 -5.90 15.61 -19.94
CA ALA A 88 -5.89 17.07 -19.93
C ALA A 88 -6.60 17.65 -21.16
N TRP A 89 -6.31 17.10 -22.35
CA TRP A 89 -6.94 17.54 -23.59
C TRP A 89 -8.46 17.35 -23.56
N VAL A 90 -8.93 16.16 -23.17
CA VAL A 90 -10.37 15.85 -23.07
C VAL A 90 -11.06 16.71 -22.01
N LEU A 91 -10.42 16.92 -20.86
CA LEU A 91 -11.02 17.69 -19.78
C LEU A 91 -11.14 19.17 -20.13
N HIS A 92 -10.12 19.74 -20.79
CA HIS A 92 -10.18 21.10 -21.32
C HIS A 92 -11.31 21.24 -22.36
N PHE A 93 -11.42 20.30 -23.31
CA PHE A 93 -12.51 20.25 -24.29
C PHE A 93 -13.89 20.23 -23.62
N VAL A 94 -14.08 19.38 -22.61
CA VAL A 94 -15.36 19.27 -21.90
C VAL A 94 -15.71 20.56 -21.15
N LEU A 95 -14.74 21.19 -20.48
CA LEU A 95 -14.99 22.42 -19.73
C LEU A 95 -15.30 23.61 -20.64
N THR A 96 -14.61 23.71 -21.78
CA THR A 96 -14.75 24.85 -22.71
C THR A 96 -15.89 24.64 -23.71
N ASP A 97 -15.80 23.63 -24.58
CA ASP A 97 -16.76 23.43 -25.67
C ASP A 97 -18.12 22.91 -25.19
N LEU A 98 -18.12 22.00 -24.21
CA LEU A 98 -19.35 21.34 -23.78
C LEU A 98 -20.04 22.09 -22.64
N ALA A 99 -19.27 22.59 -21.66
CA ALA A 99 -19.82 23.28 -20.49
C ALA A 99 -19.83 24.82 -20.62
N GLY A 100 -19.13 25.39 -21.60
CA GLY A 100 -19.08 26.84 -21.83
C GLY A 100 -18.37 27.62 -20.71
N LEU A 101 -17.48 26.97 -19.94
CA LEU A 101 -16.73 27.60 -18.85
C LEU A 101 -15.41 28.16 -19.38
N GLY A 102 -15.01 29.33 -18.86
CA GLY A 102 -13.68 29.87 -19.13
C GLY A 102 -12.64 29.04 -18.40
N VAL A 103 -11.62 28.58 -19.13
CA VAL A 103 -10.42 28.00 -18.54
C VAL A 103 -9.30 28.99 -18.81
N MET A 104 -8.49 29.29 -17.79
CA MET A 104 -7.38 30.22 -17.96
C MET A 104 -6.42 29.72 -19.03
N SER A 105 -5.66 30.58 -19.71
CA SER A 105 -4.57 30.08 -20.54
C SER A 105 -3.38 29.70 -19.65
N PRO A 106 -2.67 28.59 -19.92
CA PRO A 106 -1.41 28.30 -19.25
C PRO A 106 -0.43 29.44 -19.54
N PRO A 107 0.51 29.74 -18.62
CA PRO A 107 1.61 30.64 -18.95
C PRO A 107 2.34 30.13 -20.19
N ASP A 108 2.47 30.96 -21.23
CA ASP A 108 3.17 30.56 -22.46
C ASP A 108 4.69 30.65 -22.25
N ILE A 109 5.25 29.65 -21.58
CA ILE A 109 6.68 29.59 -21.23
C ILE A 109 7.53 29.33 -22.49
N PHE A 110 6.95 28.73 -23.52
CA PHE A 110 7.68 28.25 -24.70
C PHE A 110 7.32 28.97 -26.01
N GLY A 111 6.37 29.92 -25.98
CA GLY A 111 5.95 30.67 -27.18
C GLY A 111 5.21 29.81 -28.20
N VAL A 112 4.58 28.72 -27.75
CA VAL A 112 3.95 27.71 -28.60
C VAL A 112 2.42 27.90 -28.68
N SER A 113 1.86 28.77 -27.84
CA SER A 113 0.43 29.05 -27.89
C SER A 113 0.10 30.00 -29.04
N ASP A 114 -0.81 29.56 -29.91
CA ASP A 114 -1.52 30.41 -30.86
C ASP A 114 -2.86 30.80 -30.22
N ASP A 115 -3.40 31.98 -30.55
CA ASP A 115 -4.64 32.53 -29.96
C ASP A 115 -5.91 31.74 -30.35
N SER A 116 -5.76 30.68 -31.15
CA SER A 116 -6.84 29.77 -31.52
C SER A 116 -7.27 28.85 -30.36
N ASP A 117 -8.56 28.50 -30.31
CA ASP A 117 -9.12 27.56 -29.32
C ASP A 117 -8.40 26.19 -29.33
N GLY A 118 -7.88 25.79 -30.49
CA GLY A 118 -7.04 24.60 -30.66
C GLY A 118 -5.62 24.79 -30.12
N GLY A 119 -5.04 25.99 -30.24
CA GLY A 119 -3.74 26.35 -29.68
C GLY A 119 -3.73 26.27 -28.15
N GLN A 120 -4.78 26.77 -27.50
CA GLN A 120 -4.93 26.70 -26.05
C GLN A 120 -5.02 25.26 -25.52
N ARG A 121 -5.76 24.38 -26.21
CA ARG A 121 -5.84 22.94 -25.89
C ARG A 121 -4.50 22.23 -25.99
N ASN A 122 -3.73 22.56 -27.03
CA ASN A 122 -2.41 21.97 -27.24
C ASN A 122 -1.41 22.44 -26.18
N ALA A 123 -1.48 23.71 -25.77
CA ALA A 123 -0.65 24.25 -24.70
C ALA A 123 -0.87 23.49 -23.37
N TYR A 124 -2.12 23.21 -23.02
CA TYR A 124 -2.46 22.40 -21.83
C TYR A 124 -1.97 20.95 -21.91
N ALA A 125 -2.08 20.32 -23.08
CA ALA A 125 -1.57 18.97 -23.28
C ALA A 125 -0.04 18.92 -23.13
N LEU A 126 0.69 19.90 -23.68
CA LEU A 126 2.15 19.98 -23.60
C LEU A 126 2.65 20.24 -22.17
N ASP A 127 2.04 21.17 -21.44
CA ASP A 127 2.39 21.39 -20.03
C ASP A 127 2.16 20.12 -19.20
N THR A 128 1.04 19.42 -19.45
CA THR A 128 0.73 18.15 -18.79
C THR A 128 1.77 17.07 -19.10
N VAL A 129 2.23 16.98 -20.35
CA VAL A 129 3.33 16.07 -20.75
C VAL A 129 4.58 16.39 -19.93
N LEU A 130 4.95 17.66 -19.82
CA LEU A 130 6.14 18.09 -19.11
C LEU A 130 6.04 17.81 -17.61
N VAL A 131 4.90 18.14 -16.99
CA VAL A 131 4.60 17.84 -15.58
C VAL A 131 4.63 16.33 -15.33
N THR A 132 4.06 15.52 -16.22
CA THR A 132 4.03 14.06 -16.06
C THR A 132 5.42 13.46 -16.20
N LEU A 133 6.21 13.94 -17.16
CA LEU A 133 7.58 13.50 -17.35
C LEU A 133 8.44 13.85 -16.13
N LEU A 134 8.31 15.08 -15.62
CA LEU A 134 8.99 15.51 -14.40
C LEU A 134 8.57 14.64 -13.20
N ALA A 135 7.28 14.38 -13.03
CA ALA A 135 6.76 13.50 -11.98
C ALA A 135 7.31 12.08 -12.09
N ALA A 136 7.39 11.52 -13.29
CA ALA A 136 8.00 10.23 -13.55
C ALA A 136 9.51 10.24 -13.26
N ILE A 137 10.24 11.29 -13.64
CA ILE A 137 11.67 11.41 -13.30
C ILE A 137 11.84 11.44 -11.78
N VAL A 138 11.08 12.28 -11.08
CA VAL A 138 11.13 12.39 -9.61
C VAL A 138 10.83 11.05 -8.93
N LEU A 139 9.81 10.33 -9.39
CA LEU A 139 9.48 9.01 -8.88
C LEU A 139 10.61 7.98 -9.13
N GLY A 140 11.24 8.04 -10.30
CA GLY A 140 12.38 7.19 -10.65
C GLY A 140 13.61 7.47 -9.77
N LEU A 141 13.91 8.75 -9.52
CA LEU A 141 14.98 9.18 -8.63
C LEU A 141 14.71 8.78 -7.17
N LEU A 142 13.48 8.97 -6.70
CA LEU A 142 13.05 8.50 -5.38
C LEU A 142 13.18 6.97 -5.27
N ALA A 143 12.82 6.22 -6.31
CA ALA A 143 12.95 4.77 -6.31
C ALA A 143 14.41 4.29 -6.27
N LEU A 144 15.36 5.09 -6.76
CA LEU A 144 16.80 4.80 -6.68
C LEU A 144 17.41 5.12 -5.32
N GLY A 145 16.95 6.20 -4.65
CA GLY A 145 17.65 6.75 -3.48
C GLY A 145 16.88 6.73 -2.16
N ALA A 146 15.55 6.62 -2.16
CA ALA A 146 14.73 6.79 -0.96
C ALA A 146 14.29 5.46 -0.33
N PRO A 147 14.25 5.36 1.01
CA PRO A 147 13.81 4.14 1.70
C PRO A 147 12.31 3.85 1.54
N ARG A 148 11.50 4.86 1.21
CA ARG A 148 10.04 4.74 1.00
C ARG A 148 9.55 5.60 -0.17
N PRO A 149 9.92 5.27 -1.41
CA PRO A 149 9.74 6.17 -2.57
C PRO A 149 8.29 6.60 -2.79
N ARG A 150 7.33 5.70 -2.58
CA ARG A 150 5.90 5.96 -2.83
C ARG A 150 5.29 6.94 -1.83
N LEU A 151 5.77 6.95 -0.58
CA LEU A 151 5.25 7.89 0.44
C LEU A 151 5.73 9.31 0.14
N PHE A 152 7.03 9.49 -0.14
CA PHE A 152 7.58 10.79 -0.49
C PHE A 152 6.95 11.35 -1.77
N PHE A 153 6.81 10.51 -2.81
CA PHE A 153 6.12 10.90 -4.02
C PHE A 153 4.66 11.27 -3.79
N GLY A 154 3.93 10.49 -2.97
CA GLY A 154 2.55 10.80 -2.60
C GLY A 154 2.43 12.16 -1.91
N TRP A 155 3.30 12.45 -0.94
CA TRP A 155 3.33 13.76 -0.29
C TRP A 155 3.67 14.90 -1.26
N LEU A 156 4.60 14.68 -2.18
CA LEU A 156 4.93 15.65 -3.22
C LEU A 156 3.73 15.92 -4.13
N MET A 157 3.00 14.89 -4.55
CA MET A 157 1.78 15.03 -5.35
C MET A 157 0.67 15.75 -4.59
N VAL A 158 0.46 15.45 -3.30
CA VAL A 158 -0.52 16.16 -2.47
C VAL A 158 -0.18 17.66 -2.41
N LEU A 159 1.07 18.01 -2.14
CA LEU A 159 1.52 19.41 -2.11
C LEU A 159 1.35 20.07 -3.49
N LEU A 160 1.69 19.36 -4.57
CA LEU A 160 1.52 19.85 -5.93
C LEU A 160 0.05 20.12 -6.27
N VAL A 161 -0.86 19.21 -5.89
CA VAL A 161 -2.31 19.37 -6.07
C VAL A 161 -2.82 20.59 -5.31
N ILE A 162 -2.44 20.75 -4.04
CA ILE A 162 -2.83 21.91 -3.23
C ILE A 162 -2.38 23.20 -3.92
N LEU A 163 -1.13 23.25 -4.38
CA LEU A 163 -0.58 24.41 -5.07
C LEU A 163 -1.33 24.68 -6.38
N ALA A 164 -1.50 23.67 -7.22
CA ALA A 164 -2.14 23.82 -8.53
C ALA A 164 -3.62 24.21 -8.44
N VAL A 165 -4.33 23.74 -7.42
CA VAL A 165 -5.73 24.11 -7.13
C VAL A 165 -5.83 25.52 -6.58
N ALA A 166 -4.85 25.97 -5.78
CA ALA A 166 -4.85 27.33 -5.21
C ALA A 166 -4.52 28.41 -6.25
N VAL A 167 -3.58 28.14 -7.17
CA VAL A 167 -3.12 29.08 -8.21
C VAL A 167 -4.27 29.78 -8.97
N PRO A 168 -5.29 29.11 -9.53
CA PRO A 168 -6.33 29.78 -10.31
C PRO A 168 -7.08 30.85 -9.49
N PHE A 169 -7.39 30.58 -8.22
CA PHE A 169 -8.06 31.55 -7.34
C PHE A 169 -7.21 32.78 -7.03
N THR A 170 -5.87 32.67 -7.13
CA THR A 170 -4.97 33.83 -6.92
C THR A 170 -4.86 34.73 -8.14
N ARG A 171 -5.22 34.23 -9.33
CA ARG A 171 -5.04 34.94 -10.61
C ARG A 171 -6.36 35.28 -11.30
N SER A 172 -7.47 34.68 -10.86
CA SER A 172 -8.77 34.79 -11.52
C SER A 172 -9.46 36.10 -11.20
N GLY A 173 -9.95 36.79 -12.23
CA GLY A 173 -10.96 37.84 -12.08
C GLY A 173 -12.37 37.28 -11.86
N ASP A 174 -12.62 36.04 -12.28
CA ASP A 174 -13.92 35.36 -12.15
C ASP A 174 -13.78 34.04 -11.39
N ILE A 175 -14.67 33.82 -10.41
CA ILE A 175 -14.73 32.60 -9.59
C ILE A 175 -15.13 31.39 -10.43
N ALA A 176 -16.01 31.54 -11.43
CA ALA A 176 -16.44 30.44 -12.27
C ALA A 176 -15.25 29.83 -13.03
N ASP A 177 -14.45 30.69 -13.67
CA ASP A 177 -13.25 30.29 -14.40
C ASP A 177 -12.16 29.71 -13.48
N ALA A 178 -12.06 30.24 -12.26
CA ALA A 178 -11.16 29.73 -11.23
C ALA A 178 -11.52 28.29 -10.85
N ILE A 179 -12.81 28.03 -10.61
CA ILE A 179 -13.32 26.71 -10.25
C ILE A 179 -13.11 25.73 -11.41
N ALA A 180 -13.43 26.12 -12.65
CA ALA A 180 -13.23 25.28 -13.82
C ALA A 180 -11.75 24.87 -13.98
N THR A 181 -10.85 25.84 -13.89
CA THR A 181 -9.40 25.61 -13.97
C THR A 181 -8.88 24.77 -12.80
N ALA A 182 -9.38 25.01 -11.58
CA ALA A 182 -9.01 24.23 -10.40
C ALA A 182 -9.44 22.76 -10.51
N VAL A 183 -10.66 22.50 -11.02
CA VAL A 183 -11.15 21.15 -11.29
C VAL A 183 -10.30 20.46 -12.35
N LEU A 184 -9.91 21.19 -13.41
CA LEU A 184 -9.00 20.68 -14.44
C LEU A 184 -7.68 20.20 -13.81
N HIS A 185 -7.01 21.07 -13.05
CA HIS A 185 -5.75 20.73 -12.39
C HIS A 185 -5.88 19.55 -11.42
N LEU A 186 -6.95 19.54 -10.62
CA LEU A 186 -7.22 18.47 -9.65
C LEU A 186 -7.33 17.11 -10.34
N VAL A 187 -8.15 17.00 -11.39
CA VAL A 187 -8.40 15.73 -12.09
C VAL A 187 -7.15 15.27 -12.85
N VAL A 188 -6.45 16.17 -13.54
CA VAL A 188 -5.21 15.84 -14.26
C VAL A 188 -4.13 15.33 -13.31
N LEU A 189 -3.89 16.02 -12.19
CA LEU A 189 -2.90 15.61 -11.20
C LEU A 189 -3.29 14.31 -10.49
N ALA A 190 -4.58 14.12 -10.17
CA ALA A 190 -5.07 12.86 -9.62
C ALA A 190 -4.84 11.69 -10.60
N ALA A 191 -5.05 11.91 -11.90
CA ALA A 191 -4.76 10.92 -12.93
C ALA A 191 -3.27 10.58 -13.00
N ILE A 192 -2.38 11.59 -13.04
CA ILE A 192 -0.92 11.41 -13.04
C ILE A 192 -0.48 10.62 -11.81
N TRP A 193 -0.95 11.00 -10.63
CA TRP A 193 -0.61 10.32 -9.38
C TRP A 193 -1.06 8.86 -9.40
N SER A 194 -2.31 8.58 -9.78
CA SER A 194 -2.85 7.23 -9.85
C SER A 194 -2.07 6.34 -10.83
N LEU A 195 -1.80 6.84 -12.03
CA LEU A 195 -1.06 6.13 -13.08
C LEU A 195 0.37 5.81 -12.62
N LEU A 196 1.11 6.80 -12.14
CA LEU A 196 2.50 6.62 -11.69
C LEU A 196 2.60 5.75 -10.42
N ALA A 197 1.64 5.87 -9.50
CA ALA A 197 1.54 4.96 -8.36
C ALA A 197 1.32 3.50 -8.80
N GLY A 198 0.50 3.27 -9.83
CA GLY A 198 0.31 1.96 -10.45
C GLY A 198 1.57 1.41 -11.11
N VAL A 199 2.29 2.23 -11.87
CA VAL A 199 3.56 1.88 -12.53
C VAL A 199 4.61 1.44 -11.51
N ALA A 200 4.78 2.20 -10.41
CA ALA A 200 5.72 1.85 -9.34
C ALA A 200 5.39 0.50 -8.69
N GLY A 201 4.10 0.20 -8.48
CA GLY A 201 3.69 -1.08 -7.88
C GLY A 201 4.03 -2.29 -8.74
N ARG A 202 3.96 -2.13 -10.07
CA ARG A 202 4.18 -3.20 -11.04
C ARG A 202 5.65 -3.39 -11.43
N ALA A 203 6.45 -2.33 -11.36
CA ALA A 203 7.90 -2.39 -11.64
C ALA A 203 8.73 -2.91 -10.45
N ILE A 204 8.27 -2.66 -9.22
CA ILE A 204 9.00 -2.99 -7.98
C ILE A 204 8.66 -4.41 -7.45
N ARG A 205 7.45 -4.94 -7.70
CA ARG A 205 7.01 -6.27 -7.22
C ARG A 205 7.49 -7.47 -8.03
N ALA A 206 8.36 -7.29 -9.02
CA ALA A 206 8.84 -8.39 -9.84
C ALA A 206 10.07 -9.07 -9.21
N VAL A 207 9.97 -9.47 -7.94
CA VAL A 207 10.81 -10.48 -7.28
C VAL A 207 10.00 -11.01 -6.09
N GLU A 208 9.19 -12.05 -6.27
CA GLU A 208 8.90 -13.00 -5.20
C GLU A 208 9.01 -14.42 -5.80
N PRO A 209 9.59 -15.38 -5.04
CA PRO A 209 10.15 -16.64 -5.52
C PRO A 209 9.14 -17.63 -6.10
#